data_AF-A0AA40LWY5-F1
#
_entry.id   AF-A0AA40LWY5-F1
#
_cell.length_a   1.000
_cell.length_b   1.000
_cell.length_c   1.000
_cell.angle_alpha   90.00
_cell.angle_beta   90.00
_cell.angle_gamma   90.00
#
_symmetry.space_group_name_H-M   'P 1'
#
loop_
_entity.id
_entity.type
_entity.pdbx_description
1 polymer ?
#
loop_
_entity_poly.entity_id
_entity_poly.type
_entity_poly.pdbx_seq_one_letter_code
_entity_poly.pdbx_strand_id
1 'polypeptide(L)'
;MKLRRLQKALCLDLLSLSAACDALDQHNLKQNDQPMDILQIINCLTTIYDRLEQEHNNLVNVPLCVDMCLNWLLNVYDTYVQQASLSDSVTGGLVDRMVPV
;
A
#
# COMPACT_ATOMS: atom_id res chain seq x y z
N MET A 1 -2.21 -15.67 -11.81
CA MET A 1 -0.77 -15.93 -12.05
C MET A 1 0.15 -14.74 -11.73
N LYS A 2 -0.21 -13.48 -12.05
CA LYS A 2 0.68 -12.31 -11.82
C LYS A 2 0.90 -11.97 -10.34
N LEU A 3 -0.17 -11.96 -9.53
CA LEU A 3 -0.10 -11.61 -8.10
C LEU A 3 0.78 -12.56 -7.28
N ARG A 4 0.74 -13.86 -7.58
CA ARG A 4 1.55 -14.88 -6.89
C ARG A 4 3.06 -14.73 -7.17
N ARG A 5 3.43 -14.17 -8.34
CA ARG A 5 4.84 -13.83 -8.63
C ARG A 5 5.27 -12.58 -7.87
N LEU A 6 4.39 -11.58 -7.77
CA LEU A 6 4.65 -10.36 -7.01
C LEU A 6 4.79 -10.65 -5.51
N GLN A 7 3.92 -11.48 -4.95
CA GLN A 7 3.98 -11.88 -3.54
C GLN A 7 5.34 -12.49 -3.18
N LYS A 8 5.85 -13.39 -4.04
CA LYS A 8 7.19 -13.98 -3.88
C LYS A 8 8.32 -12.97 -4.07
N ALA A 9 8.18 -12.06 -5.03
CA ALA A 9 9.18 -11.02 -5.27
C ALA A 9 9.29 -10.03 -4.11
N LEU A 10 8.18 -9.80 -3.40
CA LEU A 10 8.10 -8.94 -2.21
C LEU A 10 8.31 -9.72 -0.91
N CYS A 11 8.63 -11.02 -0.95
CA CYS A 11 8.78 -11.90 0.22
C CYS A 11 7.55 -11.95 1.15
N LEU A 12 6.38 -11.52 0.67
CA LEU A 12 5.11 -11.54 1.40
C LEU A 12 4.51 -12.95 1.48
N ASP A 13 5.10 -13.93 0.78
CA ASP A 13 4.74 -15.33 0.92
C ASP A 13 5.31 -15.97 2.20
N LEU A 14 6.29 -15.32 2.81
CA LEU A 14 6.91 -15.71 4.08
C LEU A 14 6.21 -15.06 5.28
N LEU A 15 5.46 -13.97 5.06
CA LEU A 15 4.80 -13.23 6.12
C LEU A 15 3.59 -13.99 6.68
N SER A 16 3.66 -14.35 7.96
CA SER A 16 2.52 -14.90 8.68
C SER A 16 1.50 -13.79 9.03
N LEU A 17 0.22 -14.16 9.09
CA LEU A 17 -0.84 -13.21 9.46
C LEU A 17 -0.63 -12.63 10.87
N SER A 18 -0.15 -13.46 11.82
CA SER A 18 0.15 -13.01 13.17
C SER A 18 1.25 -11.95 13.18
N ALA A 19 2.35 -12.18 12.47
CA ALA A 19 3.45 -11.22 12.40
C ALA A 19 3.04 -9.91 11.74
N ALA A 20 2.16 -9.98 10.73
CA ALA A 20 1.57 -8.79 10.09
C ALA A 20 0.71 -7.98 11.08
N CYS A 21 -0.16 -8.64 11.84
CA CYS A 21 -0.97 -8.00 12.87
C CYS A 21 -0.10 -7.37 13.96
N ASP A 22 0.93 -8.07 14.44
CA ASP A 22 1.83 -7.54 15.47
C ASP A 22 2.56 -6.28 14.99
N ALA A 23 2.98 -6.22 13.72
CA ALA A 23 3.60 -5.04 13.16
C ALA A 23 2.62 -3.87 13.06
N LEU A 24 1.40 -4.10 12.57
CA LEU A 24 0.35 -3.08 12.52
C LEU A 24 0.02 -2.53 13.91
N ASP A 25 -0.07 -3.42 14.90
CA ASP A 25 -0.32 -3.08 16.29
C ASP A 25 0.79 -2.22 16.89
N GLN A 26 2.05 -2.55 16.60
CA GLN A 26 3.22 -1.78 17.06
C GLN A 26 3.25 -0.34 16.53
N HIS A 27 2.77 -0.13 15.31
CA HIS A 27 2.70 1.20 14.69
C HIS A 27 1.37 1.92 14.96
N ASN A 28 0.52 1.37 15.84
CA ASN A 28 -0.82 1.88 16.16
C ASN A 28 -1.74 2.03 14.94
N LEU A 29 -1.54 1.20 13.91
CA LEU A 29 -2.28 1.23 12.65
C LEU A 29 -3.61 0.47 12.73
N LYS A 30 -4.32 0.61 13.85
CA LYS A 30 -5.63 -0.04 14.09
C LYS A 30 -6.80 0.80 13.59
N GLN A 31 -6.56 2.09 13.32
CA GLN A 31 -7.58 3.02 12.86
C GLN A 31 -7.64 3.03 11.34
N ASN A 32 -8.53 2.21 10.77
CA ASN A 32 -8.70 2.11 9.32
C ASN A 32 -9.28 3.38 8.66
N ASP A 33 -9.84 4.30 9.45
CA ASP A 33 -10.46 5.54 8.95
C ASP A 33 -9.45 6.70 8.81
N GLN A 34 -8.21 6.53 9.27
CA GLN A 34 -7.17 7.56 9.17
C GLN A 34 -6.26 7.27 7.96
N PRO A 35 -5.98 8.29 7.12
CA PRO A 35 -4.99 8.15 6.06
C PRO A 35 -3.61 7.90 6.68
N MET A 36 -2.85 7.00 6.08
CA MET A 36 -1.53 6.60 6.55
C MET A 36 -0.47 7.37 5.77
N ASP A 37 0.41 8.08 6.48
CA ASP A 37 1.51 8.82 5.84
C ASP A 37 2.54 7.85 5.24
N ILE A 38 3.23 8.29 4.19
CA ILE A 38 4.31 7.52 3.54
C ILE A 38 5.34 7.04 4.58
N LEU A 39 5.68 7.89 5.55
CA LEU A 39 6.62 7.54 6.62
C LEU A 39 6.09 6.44 7.54
N GLN A 40 4.79 6.44 7.85
CA GLN A 40 4.15 5.37 8.65
C GLN A 40 4.15 4.04 7.88
N ILE A 41 3.88 4.09 6.57
CA ILE A 41 3.99 2.91 5.69
C ILE A 41 5.41 2.35 5.71
N ILE A 42 6.41 3.21 5.50
CA ILE A 42 7.83 2.81 5.53
C ILE A 42 8.18 2.17 6.87
N ASN A 43 7.87 2.81 8.00
CA ASN A 43 8.20 2.28 9.32
C ASN A 43 7.55 0.92 9.60
N CYS A 44 6.29 0.74 9.20
CA CYS A 44 5.58 -0.52 9.32
C CYS A 44 6.21 -1.61 8.45
N LEU A 45 6.50 -1.30 7.18
CA LEU A 45 7.14 -2.25 6.26
C LEU A 45 8.54 -2.63 6.72
N THR A 46 9.35 -1.67 7.18
CA THR A 46 10.68 -1.93 7.73
C THR A 46 10.61 -2.92 8.89
N THR A 47 9.66 -2.72 9.82
CA THR A 47 9.48 -3.64 10.95
C THR A 47 9.09 -5.06 10.50
N ILE A 48 8.23 -5.17 9.49
CA ILE A 48 7.84 -6.46 8.91
C ILE A 48 9.05 -7.14 8.26
N TYR A 49 9.79 -6.41 7.43
CA TYR A 49 10.90 -6.96 6.68
C TYR A 49 12.14 -7.26 7.54
N ASP A 50 12.41 -6.48 8.57
CA ASP A 50 13.46 -6.77 9.57
C ASP A 50 13.21 -8.12 10.25
N ARG A 51 11.94 -8.39 10.64
CA ARG A 51 11.57 -9.69 11.23
C ARG A 51 11.73 -10.83 10.22
N LEU A 52 11.30 -10.61 8.98
CA LEU A 52 11.45 -11.61 7.92
C LEU A 52 12.92 -11.91 7.60
N GLU A 53 13.79 -10.90 7.60
CA GLU A 53 15.23 -11.08 7.42
C GLU A 53 15.82 -11.94 8.55
N GLN A 54 15.43 -11.67 9.80
CA GLN A 54 15.87 -12.42 10.98
C GLN A 54 15.39 -13.88 10.95
N GLU A 55 14.15 -14.13 10.53
CA GLU A 55 13.61 -15.50 10.42
C GLU A 55 14.19 -16.28 9.24
N HIS A 56 14.62 -15.60 8.18
CA HIS A 56 15.02 -16.21 6.91
C HIS A 56 16.48 -15.97 6.49
N ASN A 57 17.41 -15.78 7.44
CA ASN A 57 18.86 -15.79 7.23
C ASN A 57 19.33 -15.03 5.95
N ASN A 58 19.00 -13.74 5.83
CA ASN A 58 19.37 -12.85 4.71
C ASN A 58 18.74 -13.18 3.34
N LEU A 59 17.65 -13.96 3.29
CA LEU A 59 16.88 -14.11 2.04
C LEU A 59 16.15 -12.83 1.63
N VAL A 60 15.93 -11.92 2.58
CA VAL A 60 15.16 -10.68 2.40
C VAL A 60 16.10 -9.49 2.47
N ASN A 61 16.15 -8.69 1.41
CA ASN A 61 16.87 -7.42 1.42
C ASN A 61 15.90 -6.34 1.89
N VAL A 62 15.98 -5.97 3.17
CA VAL A 62 15.00 -5.07 3.81
C VAL A 62 14.83 -3.76 3.03
N PRO A 63 15.88 -2.96 2.74
CA PRO A 63 15.71 -1.72 1.99
C PRO A 63 15.00 -1.89 0.64
N LEU A 64 15.40 -2.91 -0.14
CA LEU A 64 14.82 -3.16 -1.46
C LEU A 64 13.36 -3.61 -1.36
N CYS A 65 13.05 -4.50 -0.43
CA CYS A 65 11.70 -5.02 -0.23
C CYS A 65 10.74 -3.92 0.25
N VAL A 66 11.19 -3.04 1.14
CA VAL A 66 10.43 -1.86 1.57
C VAL A 66 10.14 -0.94 0.38
N ASP A 67 11.14 -0.59 -0.42
CA ASP A 67 10.98 0.28 -1.59
C ASP A 67 10.03 -0.31 -2.64
N MET A 68 10.16 -1.61 -2.93
CA MET A 68 9.30 -2.28 -3.91
C MET A 68 7.86 -2.42 -3.39
N CYS A 69 7.68 -2.72 -2.10
CA CYS A 69 6.36 -2.84 -1.49
C CYS A 69 5.67 -1.47 -1.40
N LEU A 70 6.39 -0.43 -1.01
CA LEU A 70 5.90 0.95 -1.01
C LEU A 70 5.47 1.38 -2.41
N ASN A 71 6.33 1.18 -3.42
CA ASN A 71 5.98 1.49 -4.81
C ASN A 71 4.74 0.73 -5.28
N TRP A 72 4.56 -0.53 -4.86
CA TRP A 72 3.35 -1.27 -5.17
C TRP A 72 2.11 -0.68 -4.49
N LEU A 73 2.21 -0.35 -3.19
CA LEU A 73 1.11 0.28 -2.44
C LEU A 73 0.71 1.63 -3.04
N LEU A 74 1.67 2.49 -3.37
CA LEU A 74 1.40 3.80 -4.00
C LEU A 74 0.74 3.64 -5.37
N ASN A 75 1.21 2.68 -6.19
CA ASN A 75 0.59 2.38 -7.49
C ASN A 75 -0.82 1.77 -7.38
N VAL A 76 -1.21 1.25 -6.21
CA VAL A 76 -2.53 0.62 -5.98
C VAL A 76 -3.48 1.55 -5.24
N TYR A 77 -3.00 2.42 -4.37
CA TYR A 77 -3.85 3.26 -3.52
C TYR A 77 -3.78 4.74 -3.89
N ASP A 78 -2.60 5.27 -4.24
CA ASP A 78 -2.41 6.72 -4.47
C ASP A 78 -2.80 7.14 -5.90
N THR A 79 -2.57 6.27 -6.89
CA THR A 79 -2.94 6.55 -8.29
C THR A 79 -4.45 6.57 -8.53
N TYR A 80 -5.24 5.89 -7.68
CA TYR A 80 -6.71 5.97 -7.73
C TYR A 80 -7.24 7.28 -7.17
N VAL A 81 -6.55 7.88 -6.20
CA VAL A 81 -6.95 9.16 -5.60
C VAL A 81 -6.82 10.30 -6.63
N GLN A 82 -5.78 10.30 -7.46
CA GLN A 82 -5.63 11.29 -8.53
C GLN A 82 -6.67 11.14 -9.66
N GLN A 83 -7.10 9.91 -9.98
CA GLN A 83 -8.13 9.70 -11.00
C GLN A 83 -9.55 10.04 -10.48
N ALA A 84 -9.85 9.77 -9.21
CA ALA A 84 -11.12 10.13 -8.59
C ALA A 84 -11.33 11.66 -8.51
N SER A 85 -10.27 12.41 -8.21
CA SER A 85 -10.29 13.88 -8.22
C SER A 85 -10.58 14.47 -9.62
N LEU A 86 -10.16 13.79 -10.69
CA LEU A 86 -10.43 14.20 -12.07
C LEU A 86 -11.88 13.92 -12.48
N SER A 87 -12.52 12.86 -11.99
CA SER A 87 -13.95 12.60 -12.26
C SER A 87 -14.89 13.61 -11.60
N ASP A 88 -14.60 14.08 -10.38
CA ASP A 88 -15.42 15.10 -9.73
C ASP A 88 -15.30 16.49 -10.40
N SER A 89 -14.19 16.73 -11.09
CA SER A 89 -13.94 18.00 -11.80
C SER A 89 -14.67 18.09 -13.15
N VAL A 90 -15.04 16.97 -13.78
CA VAL A 90 -15.64 16.95 -15.13
C VAL A 90 -17.17 16.94 -15.09
N THR A 91 -17.79 16.44 -14.01
CA THR A 91 -19.27 16.44 -13.86
C THR A 91 -19.86 17.75 -13.31
N GLY A 92 -19.03 18.68 -12.80
CA GLY A 92 -19.49 19.97 -12.27
C GLY A 92 -19.78 21.07 -13.31
N GLY A 93 -19.52 20.83 -14.61
CA GLY A 93 -19.53 21.90 -15.63
C GLY A 93 -20.41 21.69 -16.87
N LEU A 94 -21.12 20.57 -17.00
CA LEU A 94 -21.80 20.22 -18.27
C LEU A 94 -23.28 19.83 -18.17
N VAL A 95 -23.94 20.03 -17.02
CA VAL A 95 -25.39 19.74 -16.88
C VAL A 95 -26.32 20.96 -17.06
N ASP A 96 -25.80 22.17 -17.28
CA ASP A 96 -26.63 23.40 -17.34
C ASP A 96 -26.85 24.01 -18.75
N ARG A 97 -26.49 23.30 -19.85
CA ARG A 97 -26.68 23.83 -21.22
C ARG A 97 -27.37 22.88 -22.20
N MET A 98 -28.26 22.02 -21.73
CA MET A 98 -29.12 21.25 -22.63
C MET A 98 -30.58 21.28 -22.14
N VAL A 99 -31.19 22.46 -22.23
CA VAL A 99 -32.62 22.54 -22.56
C VAL A 99 -32.70 22.61 -24.09
N PRO A 100 -33.24 21.57 -24.76
CA PRO A 100 -33.86 21.75 -26.04
C PRO A 100 -35.33 21.34 -25.96
N VAL A 101 -36.18 22.36 -26.11
CA VAL A 101 -37.63 22.33 -26.44
C VAL A 101 -38.57 21.84 -25.34
#